data_AF-A0A349NDV5-F1
#
_entry.id   AF-A0A349NDV5-F1
#
_cell.length_a   1.000
_cell.length_b   1.000
_cell.length_c   1.000
_cell.angle_alpha   90.00
_cell.angle_beta   90.00
_cell.angle_gamma   90.00
#
_symmetry.space_group_name_H-M   'P 1'
#
loop_
_entity.id
_entity.type
_entity.pdbx_description
1 polymer ?
#
loop_
_entity_poly.entity_id
_entity_poly.type
_entity_poly.pdbx_seq_one_letter_code
_entity_poly.pdbx_strand_id
1 'polypeptide(L)'
;DQGYKSALTASIDAMNEISSAIISITLVMSAVFIPVSFIGGTSGTFYREFGITMAVSIVISAINALTLSPALCAILLKPHKEEEEEKKMSFIDRFHAGFNTQYDRILKKYKKGVERVINHRIITLVTVVAGIVLLVVMMGVTRTGLVPDEDTGTLFCTISAAP
;
A
#
# COMPACT_ATOMS: atom_id res chain seq x y z
N ASP A 1 -1.83 21.17 13.34
CA ASP A 1 -2.49 20.38 14.38
C ASP A 1 -3.86 20.98 14.66
N GLN A 2 -4.91 20.16 14.70
CA GLN A 2 -6.24 20.59 15.15
C GLN A 2 -6.32 20.70 16.70
N GLY A 3 -5.21 20.43 17.42
CA GLY A 3 -5.08 20.72 18.86
C GLY A 3 -5.96 19.83 19.76
N TYR A 4 -6.33 18.62 19.32
CA TYR A 4 -7.22 17.75 20.08
C TYR A 4 -6.62 17.33 21.42
N LYS A 5 -7.32 17.66 22.51
CA LYS A 5 -6.95 17.29 23.89
C LYS A 5 -7.42 15.89 24.30
N SER A 6 -8.28 15.26 23.49
CA SER A 6 -8.83 13.91 23.73
C SER A 6 -8.57 13.01 22.52
N ALA A 7 -7.95 11.86 22.76
CA ALA A 7 -7.66 10.85 21.73
C ALA A 7 -8.94 10.28 21.09
N LEU A 8 -10.04 10.22 21.84
CA LEU A 8 -11.34 9.80 21.34
C LEU A 8 -11.86 10.75 20.26
N THR A 9 -11.86 12.06 20.55
CA THR A 9 -12.37 13.07 19.61
C THR A 9 -11.51 13.11 18.35
N ALA A 10 -10.18 13.04 18.49
CA ALA A 10 -9.26 12.97 17.35
C ALA A 10 -9.51 11.73 16.48
N SER A 11 -9.75 10.57 17.10
CA SER A 11 -10.01 9.32 16.37
C SER A 11 -11.34 9.37 15.62
N ILE A 12 -12.40 9.92 16.23
CA ILE A 12 -13.71 10.09 15.58
C ILE A 12 -13.59 11.02 14.37
N ASP A 13 -12.92 12.17 14.53
CA ASP A 13 -12.79 13.15 13.46
C ASP A 13 -11.97 12.60 12.28
N ALA A 14 -10.84 11.96 12.58
CA ALA A 14 -10.03 11.29 11.58
C ALA A 14 -10.83 10.23 10.81
N MET A 15 -11.62 9.40 11.50
CA MET A 15 -12.47 8.41 10.84
C MET A 15 -13.55 9.04 9.98
N ASN A 16 -14.15 10.15 10.38
CA ASN A 16 -15.15 10.84 9.55
C ASN A 16 -14.53 11.34 8.23
N GLU A 17 -13.26 11.76 8.23
CA GLU A 17 -12.57 12.22 7.03
C GLU A 17 -12.17 11.06 6.10
N ILE A 18 -11.68 9.94 6.65
CA ILE A 18 -11.07 8.86 5.84
C ILE A 18 -11.96 7.62 5.62
N SER A 19 -13.08 7.45 6.33
CA SER A 19 -13.91 6.24 6.23
C SER A 19 -14.42 5.99 4.80
N SER A 20 -14.83 7.06 4.11
CA SER A 20 -15.29 6.98 2.73
C SER A 20 -14.18 6.52 1.78
N ALA A 21 -12.95 7.01 1.99
CA ALA A 21 -11.77 6.60 1.22
C ALA A 21 -11.41 5.12 1.47
N ILE A 22 -11.48 4.65 2.73
CA ILE A 22 -11.23 3.24 3.07
C ILE A 22 -12.25 2.33 2.36
N ILE A 23 -13.55 2.66 2.42
CA ILE A 23 -14.59 1.89 1.75
C ILE A 23 -14.37 1.89 0.23
N SER A 24 -14.00 3.05 -0.34
CA SER A 24 -13.71 3.18 -1.77
C SER A 24 -12.55 2.30 -2.21
N ILE A 25 -11.41 2.34 -1.53
CA ILE A 25 -10.24 1.52 -1.84
C ILE A 25 -10.57 0.03 -1.71
N THR A 26 -11.30 -0.34 -0.66
CA THR A 26 -11.75 -1.72 -0.44
C THR A 26 -12.57 -2.22 -1.63
N LEU A 27 -13.57 -1.44 -2.06
CA LEU A 27 -14.43 -1.79 -3.19
C LEU A 27 -13.65 -1.85 -4.51
N VAL A 28 -12.76 -0.89 -4.77
CA VAL A 28 -11.89 -0.87 -5.95
C VAL A 28 -11.01 -2.11 -6.00
N MET A 29 -10.38 -2.48 -4.88
CA MET A 29 -9.53 -3.67 -4.82
C MET A 29 -10.35 -4.96 -4.96
N SER A 30 -11.53 -5.05 -4.34
CA SER A 30 -12.45 -6.17 -4.56
C SER A 30 -12.87 -6.28 -6.03
N ALA A 31 -13.14 -5.15 -6.70
CA ALA A 31 -13.48 -5.11 -8.12
C ALA A 31 -12.33 -5.58 -9.03
N VAL A 32 -11.07 -5.52 -8.57
CA VAL A 32 -9.92 -6.06 -9.30
C VAL A 32 -9.76 -7.57 -9.04
N PHE A 33 -9.89 -8.03 -7.79
CA PHE A 33 -9.59 -9.43 -7.43
C PHE A 33 -10.74 -10.41 -7.65
N ILE A 34 -12.00 -9.97 -7.51
CA ILE A 34 -13.16 -10.85 -7.72
C ILE A 34 -13.20 -11.37 -9.18
N PRO A 35 -13.02 -10.53 -10.22
CA PRO A 35 -12.97 -11.01 -11.61
C PRO A 35 -11.86 -12.01 -11.89
N VAL A 36 -10.68 -11.85 -11.26
CA VAL A 36 -9.54 -12.76 -11.42
C VAL A 36 -9.91 -14.18 -10.98
N SER A 37 -10.81 -14.32 -10.00
CA SER A 37 -11.28 -15.65 -9.55
C SER A 37 -12.15 -16.42 -10.54
N PHE A 38 -12.69 -15.74 -11.56
CA PHE A 38 -13.52 -16.36 -12.61
C PHE A 38 -12.72 -16.78 -13.84
N ILE A 39 -11.40 -16.59 -13.85
CA ILE A 39 -10.53 -17.08 -14.93
C ILE A 39 -10.61 -18.62 -14.97
N GLY A 40 -10.90 -19.18 -16.14
CA GLY A 40 -11.01 -20.62 -16.37
C GLY A 40 -9.67 -21.30 -16.70
N GLY A 41 -9.72 -22.63 -16.85
CA GLY A 41 -8.56 -23.46 -17.20
C GLY A 41 -7.65 -23.81 -16.02
N THR A 42 -6.58 -24.57 -16.29
CA THR A 42 -5.62 -25.05 -15.26
C THR A 42 -4.86 -23.90 -14.58
N SER A 43 -4.60 -22.81 -15.29
CA SER A 43 -4.02 -21.60 -14.69
C SER A 43 -5.04 -20.84 -13.85
N GLY A 44 -6.32 -20.90 -14.21
CA GLY A 44 -7.42 -20.23 -13.53
C GLY A 44 -7.66 -20.75 -12.11
N THR A 45 -7.40 -22.03 -11.83
CA THR A 45 -7.52 -22.58 -10.47
C THR A 45 -6.53 -21.93 -9.51
N PHE A 46 -5.28 -21.70 -9.93
CA PHE A 46 -4.29 -20.98 -9.12
C PHE A 46 -4.71 -19.53 -8.85
N TYR A 47 -5.17 -18.83 -9.89
CA TYR A 47 -5.68 -17.46 -9.75
C TYR A 47 -6.94 -17.37 -8.91
N ARG A 48 -7.77 -18.40 -8.90
CA ARG A 48 -8.98 -18.48 -8.08
C ARG A 48 -8.66 -18.57 -6.59
N GLU A 49 -7.76 -19.46 -6.18
CA GLU A 49 -7.34 -19.55 -4.78
C GLU A 49 -6.73 -18.23 -4.31
N PHE A 50 -5.80 -17.67 -5.09
CA PHE A 50 -5.19 -16.37 -4.78
C PHE A 50 -6.22 -15.22 -4.70
N GLY A 51 -7.08 -15.10 -5.71
CA GLY A 51 -8.05 -14.01 -5.83
C GLY A 51 -9.10 -14.03 -4.73
N ILE A 52 -9.63 -15.21 -4.37
CA ILE A 52 -10.61 -15.36 -3.30
C ILE A 52 -9.98 -15.03 -1.95
N THR A 53 -8.79 -15.57 -1.65
CA THR A 53 -8.11 -15.28 -0.39
C THR A 53 -7.83 -13.78 -0.24
N MET A 54 -7.29 -13.14 -1.28
CA MET A 54 -7.04 -11.69 -1.26
C MET A 54 -8.32 -10.88 -1.06
N ALA A 55 -9.39 -11.20 -1.79
CA ALA A 55 -10.67 -10.50 -1.67
C ALA A 55 -11.25 -10.59 -0.25
N VAL A 56 -11.24 -11.79 0.36
CA VAL A 56 -11.72 -12.00 1.74
C VAL A 56 -10.83 -11.26 2.74
N SER A 57 -9.50 -11.34 2.61
CA SER A 57 -8.56 -10.64 3.49
C SER A 57 -8.74 -9.13 3.43
N ILE A 58 -8.95 -8.55 2.25
CA ILE A 58 -9.19 -7.10 2.08
C ILE A 58 -10.48 -6.67 2.78
N VAL A 59 -11.56 -7.44 2.64
CA VAL A 59 -12.84 -7.13 3.31
C VAL A 59 -12.71 -7.23 4.82
N ILE A 60 -12.09 -8.28 5.35
CA ILE A 60 -11.85 -8.42 6.79
C ILE A 60 -10.96 -7.28 7.30
N SER A 61 -9.92 -6.90 6.55
CA SER A 61 -9.05 -5.78 6.88
C SER A 61 -9.81 -4.46 6.93
N ALA A 62 -10.71 -4.21 5.98
CA ALA A 62 -11.55 -3.01 5.97
C ALA A 62 -12.48 -2.95 7.18
N ILE A 63 -13.10 -4.06 7.55
CA ILE A 63 -13.92 -4.15 8.77
C ILE A 63 -13.06 -3.79 9.99
N ASN A 64 -11.86 -4.37 10.09
CA ASN A 64 -10.95 -4.10 11.19
C ASN A 64 -10.50 -2.63 11.25
N ALA A 65 -10.19 -2.04 10.09
CA ALA A 65 -9.78 -0.65 9.96
C ALA A 65 -10.90 0.34 10.33
N LEU A 66 -12.16 0.00 10.06
CA LEU A 66 -13.32 0.84 10.40
C LEU A 66 -13.83 0.63 11.83
N THR A 67 -13.42 -0.44 12.52
CA THR A 67 -13.95 -0.82 13.84
C THR A 67 -12.87 -0.86 14.91
N LEU A 68 -12.05 -1.91 14.92
CA LEU A 68 -11.07 -2.14 15.98
C LEU A 68 -9.95 -1.11 15.98
N SER A 69 -9.43 -0.73 14.80
CA SER A 69 -8.35 0.25 14.69
C SER A 69 -8.69 1.60 15.34
N PRO A 70 -9.83 2.26 15.03
CA PRO A 70 -10.17 3.52 15.70
C PRO A 70 -10.50 3.34 17.18
N ALA A 71 -11.09 2.22 17.58
CA ALA A 71 -11.34 1.93 18.99
C ALA A 71 -10.02 1.83 19.79
N LEU A 72 -9.03 1.11 19.25
CA LEU A 72 -7.71 1.01 19.85
C LEU A 72 -6.98 2.35 19.85
N CYS A 73 -7.10 3.14 18.78
CA CYS A 73 -6.53 4.50 18.75
C CYS A 73 -7.12 5.38 19.85
N ALA A 74 -8.43 5.35 20.06
CA ALA A 74 -9.09 6.14 21.10
C ALA A 74 -8.67 5.76 22.53
N ILE A 75 -8.31 4.49 22.76
CA ILE A 75 -7.93 3.96 24.08
C ILE A 75 -6.42 4.07 24.33
N LEU A 76 -5.58 3.80 23.33
CA LEU A 76 -4.14 3.65 23.49
C LEU A 76 -3.34 4.91 23.16
N LEU A 77 -3.83 5.80 22.30
CA LEU A 77 -3.08 7.03 21.99
C LEU A 77 -3.13 8.01 23.17
N LYS A 78 -1.98 8.59 23.45
CA LYS A 78 -1.86 9.70 24.40
C LYS A 78 -2.12 11.01 23.65
N PRO A 79 -2.94 11.92 24.22
CA PRO A 79 -3.09 13.26 23.65
C PRO A 79 -1.73 13.94 23.51
N HIS A 80 -1.49 14.54 22.35
CA HIS A 80 -0.30 15.35 22.15
C HIS A 80 -0.45 16.62 22.98
N LYS A 81 0.45 16.82 23.96
CA LYS A 81 0.54 18.10 24.68
C LYS A 81 1.49 18.96 23.87
N GLU A 82 1.03 20.11 23.40
CA GLU A 82 1.91 21.16 22.91
C GLU A 82 2.98 21.40 23.99
N GLU A 83 4.25 21.33 23.60
CA GLU A 83 5.37 21.41 24.52
C GLU A 83 5.32 22.72 25.31
N GLU A 84 5.05 22.64 26.61
CA GLU A 84 5.43 23.70 27.55
C GLU A 84 6.96 23.85 27.46
N GLU A 85 7.38 25.06 27.06
CA GLU A 85 8.72 25.46 26.60
C GLU A 85 9.90 25.25 27.59
N GLU A 86 9.77 24.50 28.67
CA GLU A 86 10.81 24.44 29.72
C GLU A 86 11.11 23.03 30.25
N LYS A 87 11.28 22.03 29.37
CA LYS A 87 11.91 20.76 29.76
C LYS A 87 13.31 20.60 29.16
N LYS A 88 14.28 20.24 30.01
CA LYS A 88 15.63 19.85 29.58
C LYS A 88 15.49 18.69 28.59
N MET A 89 15.83 18.95 27.32
CA MET A 89 15.73 17.97 26.25
C MET A 89 16.52 16.71 26.60
N SER A 90 15.83 15.58 26.74
CA SER A 90 16.45 14.27 26.91
C SER A 90 17.23 13.88 25.66
N PHE A 91 18.14 12.90 25.75
CA PHE A 91 18.85 12.37 24.58
C PHE A 91 17.88 11.87 23.49
N ILE A 92 16.75 11.31 23.91
CA ILE A 92 15.66 10.86 23.03
C ILE A 92 14.98 12.06 22.36
N ASP A 93 14.66 13.13 23.11
CA ASP A 93 14.02 14.33 22.56
C ASP A 93 14.93 15.01 21.52
N ARG A 94 16.26 15.02 21.75
CA ARG A 94 17.23 15.54 20.78
C ARG A 94 17.30 14.70 19.52
N PHE A 95 17.16 13.37 19.63
CA PHE A 95 17.05 12.50 18.46
C PHE A 95 15.75 12.76 17.69
N HIS A 96 14.61 12.85 18.36
CA HIS A 96 13.33 13.18 17.73
C HIS A 96 13.37 14.54 17.04
N ALA A 97 13.94 15.56 17.67
CA ALA A 97 14.11 16.89 17.08
C ALA A 97 15.02 16.86 15.84
N GLY A 98 16.11 16.08 15.89
CA GLY A 98 17.00 15.87 14.74
C GLY A 98 16.28 15.16 13.58
N PHE A 99 15.52 14.11 13.87
CA PHE A 99 14.71 13.38 12.89
C PHE A 99 13.64 14.29 12.28
N ASN A 100 12.86 15.01 13.09
CA ASN A 100 11.81 15.93 12.63
C ASN A 100 12.39 17.01 11.73
N THR A 101 13.53 17.59 12.11
CA THR A 101 14.22 18.60 11.28
C THR A 101 14.64 18.03 9.92
N GLN A 102 15.14 16.80 9.89
CA GLN A 102 15.55 16.16 8.64
C GLN A 102 14.33 15.76 7.80
N TYR A 103 13.28 15.24 8.42
CA TYR A 103 12.01 14.92 7.79
C TYR A 103 11.41 16.17 7.13
N ASP A 104 11.37 17.30 7.83
CA ASP A 104 10.84 18.56 7.31
C ASP A 104 11.64 19.06 6.10
N ARG A 105 12.96 18.88 6.10
CA ARG A 105 13.80 19.22 4.93
C ARG A 105 13.45 18.35 3.73
N ILE A 106 13.23 17.05 3.94
CA ILE A 106 12.84 16.12 2.88
C ILE A 106 11.44 16.48 2.38
N LEU A 107 10.48 16.71 3.27
CA LEU A 107 9.11 17.08 2.95
C LEU A 107 9.05 18.37 2.13
N LYS A 108 9.81 19.41 2.51
CA LYS A 108 9.89 20.68 1.76
C LYS A 108 10.48 20.47 0.36
N LYS A 109 11.53 19.65 0.23
CA LYS A 109 12.12 19.32 -1.08
C LYS A 109 11.15 18.52 -1.94
N TYR A 110 10.47 17.52 -1.37
CA TYR A 110 9.45 16.73 -2.06
C TYR A 110 8.30 17.62 -2.56
N LYS A 111 7.75 18.47 -1.68
CA LYS A 111 6.69 19.43 -2.04
C LYS A 111 7.11 20.33 -3.21
N LYS A 112 8.30 20.94 -3.14
CA LYS A 112 8.83 21.77 -4.23
C LYS A 112 9.07 20.99 -5.52
N GLY A 113 9.45 19.71 -5.41
CA GLY A 113 9.58 18.79 -6.53
C GLY A 113 8.25 18.52 -7.22
N VAL A 114 7.24 18.12 -6.45
CA VAL A 114 5.87 17.87 -6.94
C VAL A 114 5.28 19.14 -7.57
N GLU A 115 5.42 20.29 -6.92
CA GLU A 115 4.94 21.57 -7.45
C GLU A 115 5.60 21.92 -8.79
N ARG A 116 6.91 21.70 -8.92
CA ARG A 116 7.61 21.91 -10.19
C ARG A 116 7.09 20.98 -11.28
N VAL A 117 6.83 19.70 -10.96
CA VAL A 117 6.30 18.74 -11.93
C VAL A 117 4.90 19.14 -12.38
N ILE A 118 4.00 19.47 -11.44
CA ILE A 118 2.62 19.88 -11.74
C ILE A 118 2.59 21.14 -12.61
N ASN A 119 3.47 22.12 -12.33
CA ASN A 119 3.54 23.36 -13.10
C ASN A 119 4.06 23.16 -14.55
N HIS A 120 4.70 22.03 -14.86
CA HIS A 120 5.21 21.72 -16.19
C HIS A 120 4.38 20.62 -16.87
N ARG A 121 3.10 20.93 -17.17
CA ARG A 121 2.10 20.00 -17.72
C ARG A 121 2.59 19.17 -18.92
N ILE A 122 3.38 19.76 -19.83
CA ILE A 122 3.91 19.04 -21.00
C ILE A 122 4.89 17.96 -20.56
N ILE A 123 5.81 18.28 -19.64
CA ILE A 123 6.80 17.31 -19.13
C ILE A 123 6.07 16.19 -18.40
N THR A 124 5.07 16.50 -17.56
CA THR A 124 4.27 15.48 -16.87
C THR A 124 3.60 14.54 -17.87
N LEU A 125 2.96 15.09 -18.90
CA LEU A 125 2.26 14.29 -19.91
C LEU A 125 3.22 13.41 -20.69
N VAL A 126 4.36 13.95 -21.14
CA VAL A 126 5.39 13.19 -21.85
C VAL A 126 5.91 12.05 -20.99
N THR A 127 6.19 12.29 -19.70
CA THR A 127 6.66 11.24 -18.79
C THR A 127 5.62 10.15 -18.57
N VAL A 128 4.33 10.49 -18.43
CA VAL A 128 3.24 9.50 -18.31
C VAL A 128 3.14 8.65 -19.56
N VAL A 129 3.13 9.27 -20.74
CA VAL A 129 3.07 8.56 -22.02
C VAL A 129 4.30 7.67 -22.21
N ALA A 130 5.49 8.18 -21.91
CA ALA A 130 6.72 7.41 -21.98
C ALA A 130 6.69 6.20 -21.03
N GLY A 131 6.15 6.35 -19.81
CA GLY A 131 5.95 5.25 -18.87
C GLY A 131 5.01 4.17 -19.38
N ILE A 132 3.89 4.56 -20.01
CA ILE A 132 2.94 3.63 -20.63
C ILE A 132 3.61 2.88 -21.79
N VAL A 133 4.32 3.59 -22.66
CA VAL A 133 5.05 2.97 -23.79
C VAL A 133 6.09 1.99 -23.27
N LEU A 134 6.88 2.38 -22.26
CA LEU A 134 7.88 1.51 -21.65
C LEU A 134 7.26 0.25 -21.06
N LEU A 135 6.12 0.38 -20.37
CA LEU A 135 5.38 -0.75 -19.82
C LEU A 135 4.96 -1.73 -20.93
N VAL A 136 4.35 -1.24 -22.00
CA VAL A 136 3.89 -2.09 -23.12
C VAL A 136 5.05 -2.80 -23.81
N VAL A 137 6.17 -2.09 -24.03
CA VAL A 137 7.38 -2.68 -24.62
C VAL A 137 7.95 -3.76 -23.70
N MET A 138 8.04 -3.51 -22.40
CA MET A 138 8.56 -4.49 -21.43
C MET A 138 7.64 -5.71 -21.31
N MET A 139 6.32 -5.53 -21.36
CA MET A 139 5.38 -6.65 -21.40
C MET A 139 5.62 -7.56 -22.60
N GLY A 140 5.96 -6.99 -23.77
CA GLY A 140 6.26 -7.78 -24.98
C GLY A 140 7.59 -8.55 -24.93
N VAL A 141 8.56 -8.09 -24.13
CA VAL A 141 9.88 -8.73 -23.99
C VAL A 141 9.89 -9.78 -22.86
N THR A 142 8.98 -9.68 -21.89
CA THR A 142 8.97 -10.56 -20.71
C THR A 142 8.48 -11.96 -21.08
N ARG A 143 9.32 -12.98 -20.84
CA ARG A 143 8.94 -14.38 -21.08
C ARG A 143 7.87 -14.83 -20.09
N THR A 144 6.82 -15.47 -20.60
CA THR A 144 5.73 -16.02 -19.80
C THR A 144 6.06 -17.44 -19.35
N GLY A 145 5.84 -17.75 -18.08
CA GLY A 145 5.83 -19.10 -17.51
C GLY A 145 4.68 -19.20 -16.52
N LEU A 146 4.14 -20.40 -16.30
CA LEU A 146 3.02 -20.60 -15.38
C LEU A 146 3.48 -20.78 -13.94
N VAL A 147 4.39 -21.72 -13.72
CA VAL A 147 4.97 -22.04 -12.41
C VAL A 147 6.47 -22.29 -12.65
N PRO A 148 7.37 -21.77 -11.81
CA PRO A 148 8.79 -22.09 -11.90
C PRO A 148 9.01 -23.57 -11.61
N ASP A 149 10.00 -24.19 -12.26
CA ASP A 149 10.39 -25.55 -11.94
C ASP A 149 10.97 -25.59 -10.52
N GLU A 150 10.36 -26.41 -9.66
CA GLU A 150 10.83 -26.64 -8.30
C GLU A 150 11.46 -28.02 -8.20
N ASP A 151 12.57 -28.11 -7.48
CA ASP A 151 13.19 -29.39 -7.15
C ASP A 151 12.30 -30.14 -6.15
N THR A 152 11.54 -31.11 -6.67
CA THR A 152 10.66 -31.97 -5.86
C THR A 152 11.40 -33.20 -5.31
N GLY A 153 12.72 -33.30 -5.48
CA GLY A 153 13.52 -34.44 -5.05
C GLY A 153 13.27 -35.71 -5.85
N THR A 154 12.63 -35.60 -7.03
CA THR A 154 12.30 -36.73 -7.90
C THR A 154 12.89 -36.55 -9.29
N LEU A 155 13.36 -37.66 -9.89
CA LEU A 155 13.90 -37.69 -11.25
C LEU A 155 13.17 -38.76 -12.05
N PHE A 156 12.53 -38.36 -13.15
CA PHE A 156 11.86 -39.28 -14.07
C PHE A 156 12.79 -39.59 -15.26
N CYS A 157 13.17 -40.85 -15.42
CA CYS A 157 13.93 -41.34 -16.57
C CYS A 157 13.07 -42.26 -17.42
N THR A 158 12.77 -41.87 -18.66
CA THR A 158 12.05 -42.71 -19.62
C THR A 158 13.02 -43.29 -20.64
N ILE A 159 13.09 -44.62 -20.72
CA ILE A 159 13.86 -45.35 -21.74
C ILE A 159 12.87 -45.94 -22.74
N SER A 160 13.04 -45.64 -24.03
CA SER A 160 12.23 -46.19 -25.12
C SER A 160 13.15 -46.83 -26.15
N ALA A 161 12.91 -48.11 -26.46
CA ALA A 161 13.63 -48.85 -27.50
C ALA A 161 12.85 -48.81 -28.82
N ALA A 162 13.55 -49.01 -29.94
CA ALA A 162 12.94 -49.16 -31.26
C ALA A 162 11.91 -50.32 -31.26
N PRO A 163 10.80 -50.21 -32.03
CA PRO A 163 9.65 -51.10 -31.93
C PRO A 163 9.97 -52.58 -32.20
#